data_AF-A0A9E3IEH8-F1
#
_entry.id   AF-A0A9E3IEH8-F1
#
_cell.length_a   1.000
_cell.length_b   1.000
_cell.length_c   1.000
_cell.angle_alpha   90.00
_cell.angle_beta   90.00
_cell.angle_gamma   90.00
#
_symmetry.space_group_name_H-M   'P 1'
#
loop_
_entity.id
_entity.type
_entity.pdbx_description
1 polymer ?
#
loop_
_entity_poly.entity_id
_entity_poly.type
_entity_poly.pdbx_seq_one_letter_code
_entity_poly.pdbx_strand_id
1 'polypeptide(L)'
;MWLFSRPPQRHVAVMKLTWTNWQGKEISGRIDAALWPFVEILGVDGAARFFLTFGGYYVHIPTGAFRDDNRIVRMFGREKADALAQMIRDMGFEARSYRVPLVNDFLARYLRSRGKSLGQVCNRLRHTDVSVRNWLKADDVRAERNRKALQSMKGDVINEAVDDGLVSMIENHGDDEDRGGICL
;
A
#
# COMPACT_ATOMS: atom_id res chain seq x y z
N MET A 1 3.93 14.20 -28.73
CA MET A 1 3.68 14.80 -27.40
C MET A 1 2.76 13.84 -26.64
N TRP A 2 3.32 12.95 -25.82
CA TRP A 2 2.55 11.94 -25.08
C TRP A 2 2.16 12.51 -23.72
N LEU A 3 0.89 12.92 -23.55
CA LEU A 3 0.34 13.27 -22.25
C LEU A 3 0.20 12.00 -21.41
N PHE A 4 1.17 11.74 -20.54
CA PHE A 4 0.99 10.85 -19.40
C PHE A 4 0.03 11.51 -18.41
N SER A 5 -1.28 11.31 -18.60
CA SER A 5 -2.24 11.53 -17.52
C SER A 5 -1.81 10.71 -16.31
N ARG A 6 -1.37 11.37 -15.24
CA ARG A 6 -1.16 10.72 -13.95
C ARG A 6 -2.47 9.98 -13.61
N PRO A 7 -2.46 8.65 -13.41
CA PRO A 7 -3.67 7.97 -12.98
C PRO A 7 -4.17 8.63 -11.69
N PRO A 8 -5.49 8.78 -11.51
CA PRO A 8 -6.05 9.43 -10.34
C PRO A 8 -5.47 8.74 -9.11
N GLN A 9 -4.82 9.53 -8.25
CA GLN A 9 -4.33 9.09 -6.95
C GLN A 9 -5.57 8.67 -6.14
N ARG A 10 -5.97 7.41 -6.27
CA ARG A 10 -7.04 6.81 -5.48
C ARG A 10 -6.60 6.96 -4.03
N HIS A 11 -7.33 7.76 -3.26
CA HIS A 11 -7.21 7.76 -1.81
C HIS A 11 -7.37 6.30 -1.36
N VAL A 12 -6.25 5.67 -1.01
CA VAL A 12 -6.20 4.27 -0.60
C VAL A 12 -6.90 4.22 0.75
N ALA A 13 -8.18 3.83 0.76
CA ALA A 13 -8.90 3.59 2.00
C ALA A 13 -8.15 2.50 2.76
N VAL A 14 -7.47 2.90 3.84
CA VAL A 14 -6.61 1.99 4.60
C VAL A 14 -7.50 1.09 5.45
N MET A 15 -7.66 -0.16 5.03
CA MET A 15 -8.51 -1.13 5.72
C MET A 15 -7.71 -1.88 6.79
N LYS A 16 -8.34 -2.12 7.95
CA LYS A 16 -7.76 -2.96 9.02
C LYS A 16 -8.15 -4.40 8.77
N LEU A 17 -7.16 -5.27 8.63
CA LEU A 17 -7.35 -6.72 8.52
C LEU A 17 -6.88 -7.38 9.81
N THR A 18 -7.68 -8.29 10.36
CA THR A 18 -7.33 -9.12 11.52
C THR A 18 -7.08 -10.56 11.08
N TRP A 19 -6.05 -11.20 11.63
CA TRP A 19 -5.81 -12.63 11.43
C TRP A 19 -5.05 -13.26 12.60
N THR A 20 -5.16 -14.58 12.71
CA THR A 20 -4.55 -15.36 13.79
C THR A 20 -3.10 -15.71 13.48
N ASN A 21 -2.23 -15.51 14.48
CA ASN A 21 -0.83 -15.91 14.40
C ASN A 21 -0.65 -17.42 14.68
N TRP A 22 0.59 -17.91 14.56
CA TRP A 22 0.94 -19.29 14.87
C TRP A 22 0.75 -19.70 16.35
N GLN A 23 0.58 -18.73 17.25
CA GLN A 23 0.34 -18.91 18.69
C GLN A 23 -1.15 -18.75 19.05
N GLY A 24 -2.05 -18.61 18.08
CA GLY A 24 -3.48 -18.39 18.34
C GLY A 24 -3.86 -16.94 18.72
N LYS A 25 -2.92 -16.01 18.78
CA LYS A 25 -3.17 -14.59 19.07
C LYS A 25 -3.61 -13.84 17.81
N GLU A 26 -4.66 -13.05 17.93
CA GLU A 26 -5.10 -12.15 16.87
C GLU A 26 -4.14 -10.98 16.68
N ILE A 27 -3.76 -10.74 15.42
CA ILE A 27 -2.96 -9.59 15.02
C ILE A 27 -3.81 -8.78 14.04
N SER A 28 -3.84 -7.47 14.23
CA SER A 28 -4.41 -6.54 13.26
C SER A 28 -3.30 -5.82 12.51
N GLY A 29 -3.51 -5.60 11.21
CA GLY A 29 -2.60 -4.82 10.37
C GLY A 29 -3.38 -3.99 9.37
N ARG A 30 -2.93 -2.75 9.13
CA ARG A 30 -3.42 -1.98 7.99
C ARG A 30 -2.91 -2.57 6.69
N ILE A 31 -3.80 -2.68 5.72
CA ILE A 31 -3.48 -3.13 4.37
C ILE A 31 -3.92 -2.10 3.34
N ASP A 32 -3.28 -2.18 2.18
CA ASP A 32 -3.66 -1.40 1.00
C ASP A 32 -5.06 -1.81 0.53
N ALA A 33 -5.87 -0.84 0.12
CA ALA A 33 -7.20 -1.08 -0.45
C ALA A 33 -7.15 -2.03 -1.66
N ALA A 34 -6.08 -1.96 -2.46
CA ALA A 34 -5.90 -2.84 -3.61
C ALA A 34 -5.74 -4.32 -3.23
N LEU A 35 -5.34 -4.61 -1.99
CA LEU A 35 -5.18 -5.97 -1.49
C LEU A 35 -6.51 -6.60 -1.04
N TRP A 36 -7.47 -5.76 -0.63
CA TRP A 36 -8.70 -6.22 0.03
C TRP A 36 -9.48 -7.28 -0.76
N PRO A 37 -9.74 -7.10 -2.07
CA PRO A 37 -10.59 -8.03 -2.81
C PRO A 37 -9.95 -9.42 -2.98
N PHE A 38 -8.62 -9.50 -2.95
CA PHE A 38 -7.91 -10.78 -2.95
C PHE A 38 -8.07 -11.52 -1.64
N VAL A 39 -8.05 -10.79 -0.51
CA VAL A 39 -8.21 -11.36 0.82
C VAL A 39 -9.65 -11.85 1.03
N GLU A 40 -10.63 -11.14 0.51
CA GLU A 40 -12.04 -11.53 0.58
C GLU A 40 -12.31 -12.86 -0.14
N ILE A 41 -11.75 -13.04 -1.34
CA ILE A 41 -11.97 -14.25 -2.16
C ILE A 41 -11.12 -15.44 -1.66
N LEU A 42 -9.84 -15.21 -1.38
CA LEU A 42 -8.89 -16.29 -1.10
C LEU A 42 -8.72 -16.58 0.40
N GLY A 43 -9.14 -15.67 1.26
CA GLY A 43 -8.72 -15.60 2.66
C GLY A 43 -7.30 -15.06 2.81
N VAL A 44 -6.91 -14.70 4.03
CA VAL A 44 -5.59 -14.12 4.35
C VAL A 44 -4.44 -15.02 3.92
N ASP A 45 -4.54 -16.32 4.22
CA ASP A 45 -3.53 -17.31 3.85
C ASP A 45 -3.44 -17.54 2.34
N GLY A 46 -4.60 -17.60 1.68
CA GLY A 46 -4.66 -17.78 0.24
C GLY A 46 -4.09 -16.58 -0.50
N ALA A 47 -4.45 -15.37 -0.06
CA ALA A 47 -3.89 -14.12 -0.56
C ALA A 47 -2.36 -14.08 -0.36
N ALA A 48 -1.86 -14.36 0.84
CA ALA A 48 -0.42 -14.38 1.08
C ALA A 48 0.32 -15.37 0.16
N ARG A 49 -0.22 -16.57 -0.06
CA ARG A 49 0.33 -17.55 -1.02
C ARG A 49 0.29 -17.04 -2.46
N PHE A 50 -0.80 -16.36 -2.84
CA PHE A 50 -0.95 -15.76 -4.15
C PHE A 50 0.13 -14.70 -4.39
N PHE A 51 0.28 -13.73 -3.49
CA PHE A 51 1.29 -12.66 -3.64
C PHE A 51 2.73 -13.16 -3.52
N LEU A 52 3.00 -14.18 -2.71
CA LEU A 52 4.33 -14.81 -2.67
C LEU A 52 4.70 -15.54 -3.96
N THR A 53 3.71 -15.90 -4.77
CA THR A 53 3.91 -16.69 -6.00
C THR A 53 3.85 -15.83 -7.25
N PHE A 54 2.91 -14.87 -7.29
CA PHE A 54 2.61 -14.05 -8.46
C PHE A 54 2.93 -12.57 -8.25
N GLY A 55 3.34 -12.14 -7.05
CA GLY A 55 3.66 -10.74 -6.76
C GLY A 55 4.72 -10.20 -7.70
N GLY A 56 4.44 -9.07 -8.35
CA GLY A 56 5.36 -8.50 -9.34
C GLY A 56 5.47 -9.35 -10.61
N TYR A 57 4.46 -10.17 -10.92
CA TYR A 57 4.32 -10.88 -12.19
C TYR A 57 3.09 -10.42 -12.96
N TYR A 58 3.08 -10.65 -14.27
CA TYR A 58 1.89 -10.45 -15.11
C TYR A 58 1.09 -11.73 -15.16
N VAL A 59 -0.14 -11.69 -14.65
CA VAL A 59 -1.07 -12.81 -14.72
C VAL A 59 -1.95 -12.63 -15.94
N HIS A 60 -1.98 -13.65 -16.81
CA HIS A 60 -2.90 -13.69 -17.92
C HIS A 60 -4.28 -14.15 -17.44
N ILE A 61 -5.29 -13.32 -17.66
CA ILE A 61 -6.68 -13.61 -17.30
C ILE A 61 -7.43 -13.95 -18.59
N PRO A 62 -7.85 -15.21 -18.77
CA PRO A 62 -8.63 -15.59 -19.93
C PRO A 62 -10.00 -14.91 -19.89
N THR A 63 -10.52 -14.59 -21.07
CA THR A 63 -11.87 -14.03 -21.24
C THR A 63 -12.97 -15.05 -20.91
N GLY A 64 -12.63 -16.35 -20.92
CA GLY A 64 -13.49 -17.44 -20.50
C GLY A 64 -12.96 -18.18 -19.27
N ALA A 65 -13.38 -19.42 -19.07
CA ALA A 65 -12.92 -20.23 -17.96
C ALA A 65 -11.41 -20.48 -18.01
N PHE A 66 -10.77 -20.58 -16.84
CA PHE A 66 -9.39 -21.03 -16.77
C PHE A 66 -9.24 -22.46 -17.27
N ARG A 67 -8.12 -22.75 -17.93
CA ARG A 67 -7.70 -24.14 -18.19
C ARG A 67 -7.27 -24.78 -16.88
N ASP A 68 -7.53 -26.07 -16.71
CA ASP A 68 -7.21 -26.78 -15.46
C ASP A 68 -5.70 -26.87 -15.19
N ASP A 69 -4.88 -26.75 -16.24
CA ASP A 69 -3.42 -26.64 -16.15
C ASP A 69 -2.91 -25.28 -15.68
N ASN A 70 -3.78 -24.29 -15.53
CA ASN A 70 -3.36 -22.98 -15.06
C ASN A 70 -2.90 -23.06 -13.60
N ARG A 71 -1.72 -22.48 -13.33
CA ARG A 71 -1.10 -22.45 -12.00
C ARG A 71 -2.03 -21.89 -10.92
N ILE A 72 -2.91 -20.94 -11.26
CA ILE A 72 -3.90 -20.38 -10.32
C ILE A 72 -4.94 -21.42 -9.93
N VAL A 73 -5.49 -22.15 -10.91
CA VAL A 73 -6.46 -23.23 -10.69
C VAL A 73 -5.85 -24.34 -9.84
N ARG A 74 -4.62 -24.75 -10.14
CA ARG A 74 -3.92 -25.78 -9.34
C ARG A 74 -3.67 -25.36 -7.89
N MET A 75 -3.52 -24.07 -7.61
CA MET A 75 -3.23 -23.58 -6.26
C MET A 75 -4.47 -23.32 -5.42
N PHE A 76 -5.54 -22.80 -6.02
CA PHE A 76 -6.71 -22.29 -5.29
C PHE A 76 -8.02 -23.01 -5.64
N GLY A 77 -7.99 -23.89 -6.64
CA GLY A 77 -9.19 -24.50 -7.21
C GLY A 77 -9.85 -23.61 -8.27
N ARG A 78 -10.74 -24.21 -9.05
CA ARG A 78 -11.43 -23.56 -10.17
C ARG A 78 -12.37 -22.44 -9.71
N GLU A 79 -13.17 -22.70 -8.68
CA GLU A 79 -14.14 -21.73 -8.13
C GLU A 79 -13.47 -20.41 -7.71
N LYS A 80 -12.39 -20.50 -6.91
CA LYS A 80 -11.65 -19.31 -6.48
C LYS A 80 -10.90 -18.62 -7.63
N ALA A 81 -10.43 -19.39 -8.61
CA ALA A 81 -9.79 -18.82 -9.79
C ALA A 81 -10.80 -18.01 -10.62
N ASP A 82 -12.00 -18.55 -10.86
CA ASP A 82 -13.04 -17.87 -11.62
C ASP A 82 -13.52 -16.60 -10.89
N ALA A 83 -13.68 -16.67 -9.55
CA ALA A 83 -13.99 -15.50 -8.73
C ALA A 83 -12.90 -14.42 -8.81
N LEU A 84 -11.62 -14.80 -8.77
CA LEU A 84 -10.50 -13.86 -8.96
C LEU A 84 -10.52 -13.20 -10.33
N ALA A 85 -10.79 -13.95 -11.40
CA ALA A 85 -10.89 -13.37 -12.73
C ALA A 85 -12.06 -12.40 -12.85
N GLN A 86 -13.22 -12.74 -12.27
CA GLN A 86 -14.36 -11.84 -12.26
C GLN A 86 -14.03 -10.54 -11.53
N MET A 87 -13.46 -10.63 -10.34
CA MET A 87 -13.05 -9.46 -9.56
C MET A 87 -12.08 -8.55 -10.33
N ILE A 88 -11.09 -9.11 -11.03
CA ILE A 88 -10.13 -8.30 -11.80
C ILE A 88 -10.80 -7.64 -13.02
N ARG A 89 -11.77 -8.32 -13.66
CA ARG A 89 -12.59 -7.72 -14.71
C ARG A 89 -13.43 -6.56 -14.17
N ASP A 90 -14.07 -6.74 -13.01
CA ASP A 90 -14.91 -5.73 -12.37
C ASP A 90 -14.12 -4.47 -11.97
N MET A 91 -12.82 -4.62 -11.68
CA MET A 91 -11.91 -3.49 -11.44
C MET A 91 -11.60 -2.65 -12.70
N GLY A 92 -12.11 -3.04 -13.87
CA GLY A 92 -11.89 -2.34 -15.14
C GLY A 92 -10.59 -2.73 -15.85
N PHE A 93 -9.91 -3.79 -15.41
CA PHE A 93 -8.76 -4.33 -16.12
C PHE A 93 -9.26 -5.26 -17.24
N GLU A 94 -9.74 -4.68 -18.34
CA GLU A 94 -10.12 -5.41 -19.57
C GLU A 94 -8.91 -5.99 -20.32
N ALA A 95 -7.71 -5.53 -19.98
CA ALA A 95 -6.48 -6.06 -20.54
C ALA A 95 -6.30 -7.53 -20.11
N ARG A 96 -6.09 -8.42 -21.09
CA ARG A 96 -5.75 -9.85 -20.92
C ARG A 96 -4.63 -10.14 -19.92
N SER A 97 -3.88 -9.12 -19.48
CA SER A 97 -2.75 -9.22 -18.56
C SER A 97 -2.92 -8.24 -17.39
N TYR A 98 -2.99 -8.78 -16.18
CA TYR A 98 -3.04 -8.00 -14.94
C TYR A 98 -1.67 -8.01 -14.24
N ARG A 99 -1.18 -6.84 -13.84
CA ARG A 99 0.05 -6.73 -13.06
C ARG A 99 -0.26 -6.89 -11.58
N VAL A 100 0.21 -7.97 -10.99
CA VAL A 100 -0.04 -8.22 -9.57
C VAL A 100 0.82 -7.27 -8.72
N PRO A 101 0.22 -6.53 -7.77
CA PRO A 101 0.95 -5.61 -6.91
C PRO A 101 1.94 -6.35 -5.99
N LEU A 102 3.03 -5.66 -5.65
CA LEU A 102 4.01 -6.13 -4.67
C LEU A 102 3.61 -5.64 -3.27
N VAL A 103 3.01 -6.53 -2.49
CA VAL A 103 2.51 -6.22 -1.14
C VAL A 103 3.49 -6.66 -0.05
N ASN A 104 4.73 -6.18 -0.14
CA ASN A 104 5.85 -6.63 0.70
C ASN A 104 5.61 -6.39 2.20
N ASP A 105 4.96 -5.30 2.57
CA ASP A 105 4.62 -4.96 3.95
C ASP A 105 3.66 -5.99 4.57
N PHE A 106 2.57 -6.29 3.86
CA PHE A 106 1.62 -7.34 4.24
C PHE A 106 2.32 -8.69 4.36
N LEU A 107 3.13 -9.07 3.37
CA LEU A 107 3.85 -10.35 3.39
C LEU A 107 4.86 -10.44 4.54
N ALA A 108 5.55 -9.35 4.87
CA ALA A 108 6.47 -9.32 6.00
C ALA A 108 5.73 -9.56 7.33
N ARG A 109 4.60 -8.89 7.54
CA ARG A 109 3.75 -9.06 8.73
C ARG A 109 3.16 -10.47 8.79
N TYR A 110 2.65 -10.97 7.68
CA TYR A 110 2.14 -12.32 7.56
C TYR A 110 3.22 -13.36 7.91
N LEU A 111 4.42 -13.29 7.30
CA LEU A 111 5.50 -14.24 7.58
C LEU A 111 5.95 -14.17 9.05
N ARG A 112 5.97 -12.99 9.67
CA ARG A 112 6.23 -12.85 11.11
C ARG A 112 5.13 -13.49 11.96
N SER A 113 3.87 -13.31 11.59
CA SER A 113 2.74 -13.98 12.25
C SER A 113 2.75 -15.50 12.09
N ARG A 114 3.53 -16.05 11.16
CA ARG A 114 3.80 -17.48 10.98
C ARG A 114 5.10 -17.95 11.64
N GLY A 115 5.70 -17.12 12.50
CA GLY A 115 6.87 -17.48 13.30
C GLY A 115 8.20 -17.41 12.56
N LYS A 116 8.25 -16.82 11.37
CA LYS A 116 9.51 -16.67 10.63
C LYS A 116 10.42 -15.64 11.30
N SER A 117 11.72 -15.94 11.34
CA SER A 117 12.73 -15.01 11.84
C SER A 117 12.94 -13.83 10.89
N LEU A 118 13.55 -12.73 11.35
CA LEU A 118 13.81 -11.58 10.50
C LEU A 118 14.62 -11.97 9.26
N GLY A 119 15.70 -12.74 9.44
CA GLY A 119 16.54 -13.21 8.35
C GLY A 119 15.79 -14.11 7.36
N GLN A 120 14.89 -14.97 7.84
CA GLN A 120 14.04 -15.78 6.97
C GLN A 120 13.09 -14.91 6.13
N VAL A 121 12.51 -13.86 6.72
CA VAL A 121 11.65 -12.91 6.00
C VAL A 121 12.47 -12.15 4.94
N CYS A 122 13.65 -11.65 5.30
CA CYS A 122 14.55 -10.95 4.38
C CYS A 122 14.92 -11.83 3.19
N ASN A 123 15.31 -13.08 3.44
CA ASN A 123 15.66 -14.04 2.41
C ASN A 123 14.46 -14.38 1.51
N ARG A 124 13.27 -14.53 2.09
CA ARG A 124 12.06 -14.89 1.35
C ARG A 124 11.57 -13.76 0.46
N LEU A 125 11.62 -12.53 0.94
CA LEU A 125 11.17 -11.33 0.23
C LEU A 125 12.27 -10.68 -0.62
N ARG A 126 13.52 -11.14 -0.49
CA ARG A 126 14.71 -10.54 -1.13
C ARG A 126 14.86 -9.05 -0.83
N HIS A 127 14.62 -8.69 0.43
CA HIS A 127 14.75 -7.32 0.92
C HIS A 127 15.68 -7.23 2.12
N THR A 128 16.20 -6.03 2.37
CA THR A 128 17.09 -5.76 3.49
C THR A 128 16.36 -5.81 4.82
N ASP A 129 17.11 -6.09 5.89
CA ASP A 129 16.60 -6.09 7.25
C ASP A 129 16.04 -4.72 7.66
N VAL A 130 16.64 -3.63 7.19
CA VAL A 130 16.16 -2.25 7.41
C VAL A 130 14.76 -2.06 6.84
N SER A 131 14.53 -2.47 5.58
CA SER A 131 13.21 -2.39 4.95
C SER A 131 12.18 -3.22 5.69
N VAL A 132 12.52 -4.47 6.02
CA VAL A 132 11.62 -5.37 6.74
C VAL A 132 11.30 -4.85 8.14
N ARG A 133 12.29 -4.36 8.90
CA ARG A 133 12.05 -3.73 10.21
C ARG A 133 11.11 -2.53 10.08
N ASN A 134 11.26 -1.71 9.05
CA ASN A 134 10.40 -0.56 8.83
C ASN A 134 8.93 -0.96 8.56
N TRP A 135 8.69 -2.04 7.81
CA TRP A 135 7.34 -2.57 7.57
C TRP A 135 6.69 -3.16 8.83
N LEU A 136 7.49 -3.79 9.70
CA LEU A 136 7.01 -4.36 10.95
C LEU A 136 6.72 -3.33 12.04
N LYS A 137 7.06 -2.05 11.84
CA LYS A 137 6.69 -0.98 12.77
C LYS A 137 5.16 -0.80 12.81
N ALA A 138 4.67 -0.35 13.95
CA ALA A 138 3.27 0.00 14.11
C ALA A 138 2.85 1.10 13.13
N ASP A 139 1.59 1.06 12.70
CA ASP A 139 1.12 1.88 11.59
C ASP A 139 1.02 3.36 11.92
N ASP A 140 0.78 3.68 13.18
CA ASP A 140 0.82 5.03 13.77
C ASP A 140 2.23 5.63 13.66
N VAL A 141 3.26 4.86 14.06
CA VAL A 141 4.67 5.27 13.97
C VAL A 141 5.07 5.54 12.52
N ARG A 142 4.58 4.72 11.59
CA ARG A 142 4.83 4.90 10.15
C ARG A 142 4.10 6.12 9.59
N ALA A 143 2.84 6.32 9.96
CA ALA A 143 2.05 7.46 9.51
C ALA A 143 2.66 8.78 10.01
N GLU A 144 3.09 8.84 11.27
CA GLU A 144 3.72 10.01 11.84
C GLU A 144 5.07 10.32 11.16
N ARG A 145 5.88 9.30 10.90
CA ARG A 145 7.13 9.47 10.14
C ARG A 145 6.87 10.05 8.74
N ASN A 146 5.89 9.52 8.03
CA ASN A 146 5.52 10.00 6.69
C ASN A 146 4.98 11.44 6.75
N ARG A 147 4.19 11.78 7.78
CA ARG A 147 3.69 13.14 8.01
C ARG A 147 4.84 14.13 8.22
N LYS A 148 5.78 13.81 9.11
CA LYS A 148 6.96 14.64 9.38
C LYS A 148 7.81 14.82 8.11
N ALA A 149 8.04 13.75 7.36
CA ALA A 149 8.79 13.83 6.09
C ALA A 149 8.10 14.73 5.07
N LEU A 150 6.77 14.64 4.94
CA LEU A 150 6.00 15.50 4.04
C LEU A 150 6.02 16.97 4.52
N GLN A 151 5.98 17.21 5.83
CA GLN A 151 6.10 18.55 6.40
C GLN A 151 7.47 19.16 6.11
N SER A 152 8.55 18.40 6.28
CA SER A 152 9.90 18.86 5.93
C SER A 152 10.03 19.19 4.44
N MET A 153 9.57 18.29 3.55
CA MET A 153 9.59 18.54 2.11
C MET A 153 8.75 19.76 1.70
N LYS A 154 7.59 19.97 2.35
CA LYS A 154 6.80 21.18 2.12
C LYS A 154 7.54 22.42 2.59
N GLY A 155 8.24 22.36 3.72
CA GLY A 155 9.09 23.45 4.20
C GLY A 155 10.21 23.76 3.19
N ASP A 156 10.90 22.74 2.68
CA ASP A 156 11.97 22.91 1.70
C ASP A 156 11.46 23.54 0.39
N VAL A 157 10.32 23.07 -0.13
CA VAL A 157 9.68 23.63 -1.34
C VAL A 157 9.17 25.06 -1.12
N ILE A 158 8.64 25.35 0.08
CA ILE A 158 8.22 26.72 0.43
C ILE A 158 9.45 27.62 0.49
N ASN A 159 10.54 27.18 1.11
CA ASN A 159 11.79 27.95 1.18
C ASN A 159 12.38 28.21 -0.21
N GLU A 160 12.42 27.20 -1.08
CA GLU A 160 12.85 27.35 -2.47
C GLU A 160 11.98 28.35 -3.24
N ALA A 161 10.65 28.30 -3.08
CA ALA A 161 9.75 29.27 -3.69
C ALA A 161 9.88 30.70 -3.13
N VAL A 162 10.34 30.85 -1.88
CA VAL A 162 10.68 32.14 -1.28
C VAL A 162 11.99 32.68 -1.84
N ASP A 163 13.01 31.83 -1.96
CA ASP A 163 14.32 32.18 -2.54
C ASP A 163 14.19 32.59 -4.02
N ASP A 164 13.32 31.93 -4.77
CA ASP A 164 12.99 32.28 -6.17
C ASP A 164 12.07 33.51 -6.28
N GLY A 165 11.62 34.09 -5.16
CA GLY A 165 10.75 35.26 -5.12
C GLY A 165 9.33 35.03 -5.62
N LEU A 166 8.89 33.77 -5.73
CA LEU A 166 7.54 33.38 -6.17
C LEU A 166 6.49 33.57 -5.05
N VAL A 167 6.93 33.50 -3.79
CA VAL A 167 6.06 33.64 -2.61
C VAL A 167 6.80 34.47 -1.56
N SER A 168 6.12 35.46 -0.96
CA SER A 168 6.64 36.16 0.22
C SER A 168 6.19 35.45 1.49
N MET A 169 7.10 35.25 2.43
CA MET A 169 6.75 34.86 3.79
C MET A 169 5.96 36.00 4.44
N ILE A 170 4.69 35.76 4.74
CA ILE A 170 3.93 36.67 5.60
C ILE A 170 4.34 36.33 7.03
N GLU A 171 5.27 37.11 7.59
CA GLU A 171 5.46 37.14 9.03
C GLU A 171 4.21 37.79 9.62
N ASN A 172 3.32 36.98 10.21
CA ASN A 172 2.31 37.52 11.11
C ASN A 172 3.05 38.01 12.35
N HIS A 173 3.46 39.28 12.34
CA HIS A 173 3.65 40.04 13.57
C HIS A 173 2.29 40.08 14.25
N GLY A 174 2.12 39.19 15.25
CA GLY A 174 1.07 39.36 16.24
C GLY A 174 1.42 40.59 17.04
N ASP A 175 0.93 41.74 16.59
CA ASP A 175 0.95 42.98 17.34
C ASP A 175 -0.02 42.82 18.52
N ASP A 176 0.50 42.26 19.62
CA ASP A 176 0.04 42.60 20.96
C ASP A 176 0.49 44.04 21.23
N GLU A 177 -0.36 45.04 20.94
CA GLU A 177 -0.46 46.25 21.76
C GLU A 177 -1.75 47.05 21.47
N ASP A 178 -2.72 46.90 22.38
CA ASP A 178 -3.71 47.92 22.70
C ASP A 178 -3.03 49.29 22.90
N ARG A 179 -3.42 50.30 22.12
CA ARG A 179 -3.72 51.67 22.60
C ARG A 179 -4.32 52.55 21.51
N GLY A 180 -5.42 53.20 21.89
CA GLY A 180 -6.34 53.93 21.04
C GLY A 180 -5.79 55.11 20.25
N GLY A 181 -6.55 55.47 19.21
CA GLY A 181 -6.38 56.71 18.47
C GLY A 181 -7.05 56.66 17.10
N ILE A 182 -8.19 57.35 16.97
CA ILE A 182 -8.90 57.62 15.72
C ILE A 182 -8.01 58.47 14.79
N CYS A 183 -8.08 58.27 13.46
CA CYS A 183 -8.26 59.37 12.47
C CYS A 183 -8.32 58.87 11.00
N LEU A 184 -9.49 59.15 10.40
CA LEU A 184 -9.89 59.33 8.98
C LEU A 184 -9.39 58.34 7.91
#